data_AF-A0A7J6PDC3-F1
#
_entry.id   AF-A0A7J6PDC3-F1
#
_cell.length_a   1.000
_cell.length_b   1.000
_cell.length_c   1.000
_cell.angle_alpha   90.00
_cell.angle_beta   90.00
_cell.angle_gamma   90.00
#
_symmetry.space_group_name_H-M   'P 1'
#
loop_
_entity.id
_entity.type
_entity.pdbx_description
1 polymer ?
#
loop_
_entity_poly.entity_id
_entity_poly.type
_entity_poly.pdbx_seq_one_letter_code
_entity_poly.pdbx_strand_id
1 'polypeptide(L)'
;MRFLVNALAVTLVAADSACTDADRTVMANDHFPGVLWQCSKDALVFPKKFIPPCLKKDCGLSEGCGECFGDFGQCGLQCVDQCLKTPSSDDCKTCMDKHGCNKPLLKCTGLDKLFPAPTQKYSKCL
;
A
#
# COMPACT_ATOMS: atom_id res chain seq x y z
N MET A 1 51.97 -10.24 -7.64
CA MET A 1 50.74 -10.14 -6.84
C MET A 1 49.76 -9.23 -7.57
N ARG A 2 48.76 -9.79 -8.25
CA ARG A 2 47.69 -9.04 -8.92
C ARG A 2 46.36 -9.57 -8.37
N PHE A 3 45.73 -8.82 -7.48
CA PHE A 3 44.32 -9.03 -7.16
C PHE A 3 43.53 -7.96 -7.92
N LEU A 4 43.01 -8.36 -9.07
CA LEU A 4 41.99 -7.63 -9.81
C LEU A 4 40.67 -7.84 -9.06
N VAL A 5 40.32 -6.93 -8.14
CA VAL A 5 38.95 -6.86 -7.64
C VAL A 5 38.18 -5.97 -8.61
N ASN A 6 37.57 -6.60 -9.61
CA ASN A 6 36.47 -5.99 -10.36
C ASN A 6 35.32 -5.76 -9.38
N ALA A 7 35.31 -4.60 -8.73
CA ALA A 7 34.13 -4.12 -8.05
C ALA A 7 33.09 -3.79 -9.14
N LEU A 8 32.19 -4.74 -9.42
CA LEU A 8 30.90 -4.42 -10.00
C LEU A 8 30.26 -3.41 -9.06
N ALA A 9 30.35 -2.13 -9.40
CA ALA A 9 29.46 -1.13 -8.88
C ALA A 9 28.08 -1.47 -9.45
N VAL A 10 27.35 -2.35 -8.75
CA VAL A 10 25.91 -2.43 -8.87
C VAL A 10 25.43 -1.08 -8.36
N THR A 11 25.24 -0.13 -9.27
CA THR A 11 24.46 1.07 -9.02
C THR A 11 23.05 0.59 -8.71
N LEU A 12 22.79 0.34 -7.43
CA LEU A 12 21.45 0.18 -6.91
C LEU A 12 20.80 1.56 -7.07
N VAL A 13 20.11 1.77 -8.19
CA VAL A 13 19.10 2.82 -8.25
C VAL A 13 18.01 2.34 -7.30
N ALA A 14 18.16 2.65 -6.01
CA ALA A 14 17.07 2.51 -5.07
C ALA A 14 15.96 3.42 -5.61
N ALA A 15 14.91 2.82 -6.17
CA ALA A 15 13.69 3.57 -6.42
C ALA A 15 13.30 4.26 -5.10
N ASP A 16 12.98 5.55 -5.17
CA ASP A 16 12.59 6.42 -4.04
C ASP A 16 11.28 5.96 -3.31
N SER A 17 10.94 4.68 -3.35
CA SER A 17 9.77 4.07 -2.71
C SER A 17 10.09 3.62 -1.30
N ALA A 18 9.17 3.84 -0.36
CA ALA A 18 9.27 3.35 1.02
C ALA A 18 9.00 1.84 1.15
N CYS A 19 8.40 1.21 0.13
CA CYS A 19 8.19 -0.24 0.09
C CYS A 19 9.39 -0.97 -0.53
N THR A 20 9.78 -2.08 0.09
CA THR A 20 10.82 -3.00 -0.38
C THR A 20 10.27 -4.02 -1.39
N ASP A 21 11.14 -4.82 -1.99
CA ASP A 21 10.70 -5.94 -2.86
C ASP A 21 9.90 -7.01 -2.08
N ALA A 22 10.22 -7.23 -0.81
CA ALA A 22 9.46 -8.11 0.05
C ALA A 22 8.03 -7.59 0.27
N ASP A 23 7.90 -6.28 0.50
CA ASP A 23 6.59 -5.62 0.61
C ASP A 23 5.78 -5.76 -0.69
N ARG A 24 6.43 -5.55 -1.84
CA ARG A 24 5.80 -5.74 -3.16
C ARG A 24 5.33 -7.17 -3.38
N THR A 25 6.07 -8.16 -2.89
CA THR A 25 5.67 -9.57 -2.94
C THR A 25 4.42 -9.82 -2.11
N VAL A 26 4.34 -9.24 -0.91
CA VAL A 26 3.15 -9.31 -0.06
C VAL A 26 1.95 -8.62 -0.72
N MET A 27 2.15 -7.43 -1.30
CA MET A 27 1.10 -6.67 -1.99
C MET A 27 0.56 -7.35 -3.25
N ALA A 28 1.34 -8.25 -3.86
CA ALA A 28 0.90 -9.05 -5.01
C ALA A 28 0.02 -10.24 -4.63
N ASN A 29 -0.09 -10.58 -3.34
CA ASN A 29 -0.98 -11.62 -2.83
C ASN A 29 -2.46 -11.18 -2.98
N ASP A 30 -3.35 -12.09 -3.39
CA ASP A 30 -4.76 -11.79 -3.64
C ASP A 30 -5.59 -11.51 -2.37
N HIS A 31 -5.08 -11.87 -1.18
CA HIS A 31 -5.66 -11.48 0.11
C HIS A 31 -5.38 -10.02 0.46
N PHE A 32 -4.29 -9.42 -0.05
CA PHE A 32 -3.83 -8.10 0.38
C PHE A 32 -4.90 -7.00 0.21
N PRO A 33 -5.62 -6.87 -0.93
CA PRO A 33 -6.68 -5.87 -1.06
C PRO A 33 -7.79 -6.04 -0.02
N GLY A 34 -8.11 -7.28 0.37
CA GLY A 34 -9.10 -7.57 1.41
C GLY A 34 -8.63 -7.16 2.81
N VAL A 35 -7.35 -7.42 3.14
CA VAL A 35 -6.74 -6.96 4.40
C VAL A 35 -6.67 -5.45 4.46
N LEU A 36 -6.20 -4.80 3.39
CA LEU A 36 -6.13 -3.34 3.32
C LEU A 36 -7.49 -2.68 3.53
N TRP A 37 -8.55 -3.22 2.91
CA TRP A 37 -9.91 -2.73 3.11
C TRP A 37 -10.38 -2.90 4.56
N GLN A 38 -10.13 -4.06 5.17
CA GLN A 38 -10.53 -4.31 6.56
C GLN A 38 -9.77 -3.40 7.54
N CYS A 39 -8.45 -3.26 7.38
CA CYS A 39 -7.65 -2.30 8.14
C CYS A 39 -8.18 -0.86 7.97
N SER A 40 -8.55 -0.47 6.76
CA SER A 40 -9.08 0.88 6.48
C SER A 40 -10.44 1.12 7.15
N LYS A 41 -11.32 0.11 7.17
CA LYS A 41 -12.60 0.16 7.87
C LYS A 41 -12.43 0.31 9.37
N ASP A 42 -11.56 -0.49 9.97
CA ASP A 42 -11.32 -0.44 11.40
C ASP A 42 -10.65 0.88 11.82
N ALA A 43 -9.97 1.51 10.87
CA ALA A 43 -9.25 2.76 11.06
C ALA A 43 -10.04 4.03 10.70
N LEU A 44 -11.34 3.97 10.41
CA LEU A 44 -12.14 5.13 9.94
C LEU A 44 -11.99 6.41 10.78
N VAL A 45 -11.71 6.29 12.08
CA VAL A 45 -11.52 7.44 12.97
C VAL A 45 -10.09 7.97 12.91
N PHE A 46 -9.08 7.11 12.77
CA PHE A 46 -7.66 7.49 12.75
C PHE A 46 -6.82 6.64 11.76
N PRO A 47 -7.03 6.77 10.43
CA PRO A 47 -6.41 5.91 9.42
C PRO A 47 -4.89 5.82 9.52
N LYS A 48 -4.23 6.98 9.59
CA LYS A 48 -2.77 7.07 9.66
C LYS A 48 -2.17 6.36 10.87
N LYS A 49 -2.91 6.27 11.98
CA LYS A 49 -2.42 5.63 13.22
C LYS A 49 -2.68 4.13 13.28
N PHE A 50 -3.67 3.63 12.54
CA PHE A 50 -4.13 2.24 12.65
C PHE A 50 -3.78 1.37 11.44
N ILE A 51 -3.81 1.92 10.22
CA ILE A 51 -3.52 1.15 9.00
C ILE A 51 -2.09 0.58 9.01
N PRO A 52 -1.02 1.36 9.31
CA PRO A 52 0.34 0.82 9.33
C PRO A 52 0.54 -0.36 10.30
N PRO A 53 0.15 -0.28 11.60
CA PRO A 53 0.30 -1.42 12.50
C PRO A 53 -0.61 -2.60 12.15
N CYS A 54 -1.79 -2.36 11.55
CA CYS A 54 -2.67 -3.43 11.06
C CYS A 54 -2.01 -4.23 9.92
N LEU A 55 -1.50 -3.55 8.89
CA LEU A 55 -0.83 -4.20 7.76
C LEU A 55 0.47 -4.90 8.17
N LYS A 56 1.21 -4.34 9.13
CA LYS A 56 2.38 -5.00 9.73
C LYS A 56 1.97 -6.31 10.42
N LYS A 57 0.90 -6.30 11.21
CA LYS A 57 0.41 -7.46 11.96
C LYS A 57 -0.10 -8.57 11.05
N ASP A 58 -0.90 -8.22 10.05
CA ASP A 58 -1.68 -9.20 9.28
C ASP A 58 -1.07 -9.54 7.92
N CYS A 59 -0.10 -8.74 7.44
CA CYS A 59 0.62 -9.00 6.20
C CYS A 59 2.14 -8.90 6.30
N GLY A 60 2.69 -8.47 7.44
CA GLY A 60 4.14 -8.39 7.62
C GLY A 60 4.82 -7.26 6.85
N LEU A 61 4.07 -6.23 6.44
CA LEU A 61 4.67 -5.07 5.76
C LEU A 61 5.71 -4.36 6.64
N SER A 62 6.74 -3.85 5.98
CA SER A 62 7.69 -2.92 6.58
C SER A 62 6.97 -1.64 7.05
N GLU A 63 7.55 -0.98 8.04
CA GLU A 63 6.95 0.22 8.65
C GLU A 63 6.79 1.35 7.64
N GLY A 64 7.84 1.63 6.84
CA GLY A 64 7.79 2.64 5.79
C GLY A 64 6.72 2.36 4.74
N CYS A 65 6.55 1.09 4.35
CA CYS A 65 5.49 0.70 3.41
C CYS A 65 4.10 0.86 4.03
N GLY A 66 3.92 0.47 5.30
CA GLY A 66 2.67 0.66 6.04
C GLY A 66 2.24 2.13 6.13
N GLU A 67 3.18 3.05 6.36
CA GLU A 67 2.92 4.50 6.39
C GLU A 67 2.36 5.03 5.07
N CYS A 68 2.79 4.51 3.91
CA CYS A 68 2.20 4.87 2.61
C CYS A 68 0.68 4.62 2.60
N PHE A 69 0.24 3.50 3.17
CA PHE A 69 -1.17 3.14 3.26
C PHE A 69 -1.91 3.92 4.35
N GLY A 70 -1.22 4.27 5.45
CA GLY A 70 -1.74 5.17 6.47
C GLY A 70 -2.06 6.55 5.91
N ASP A 71 -1.12 7.14 5.15
CA ASP A 71 -1.31 8.41 4.46
C ASP A 71 -2.40 8.34 3.39
N PHE A 72 -2.44 7.25 2.63
CA PHE A 72 -3.49 7.01 1.64
C PHE A 72 -4.88 6.92 2.28
N GLY A 73 -5.03 6.14 3.35
CA GLY A 73 -6.30 6.03 4.09
C GLY A 73 -6.71 7.35 4.73
N GLN A 74 -5.75 8.13 5.23
CA GLN A 74 -6.01 9.46 5.78
C GLN A 74 -6.52 10.43 4.69
N CYS A 75 -5.93 10.38 3.50
CA CYS A 75 -6.42 11.13 2.35
C CYS A 75 -7.84 10.69 1.95
N GLY A 76 -8.09 9.37 1.96
CA GLY A 76 -9.38 8.79 1.57
C GLY A 76 -10.54 9.05 2.53
N LEU A 77 -10.32 9.65 3.70
CA LEU A 77 -11.40 9.97 4.65
C LEU A 77 -12.52 10.83 4.04
N GLN A 78 -12.16 11.73 3.12
CA GLN A 78 -13.13 12.58 2.41
C GLN A 78 -13.96 11.82 1.36
N CYS A 79 -13.63 10.55 1.11
CA CYS A 79 -14.29 9.67 0.14
C CYS A 79 -14.97 8.46 0.79
N VAL A 80 -15.09 8.45 2.13
CA VAL A 80 -15.60 7.30 2.89
C VAL A 80 -17.00 6.89 2.43
N ASP A 81 -17.89 7.85 2.14
CA ASP A 81 -19.26 7.55 1.72
C ASP A 81 -19.30 6.75 0.40
N GLN A 82 -18.38 7.04 -0.52
CA GLN A 82 -18.25 6.36 -1.80
C GLN A 82 -17.48 5.04 -1.68
N CYS A 83 -16.50 4.98 -0.78
CA CYS A 83 -15.51 3.89 -0.73
C CYS A 83 -15.81 2.79 0.30
N LEU A 84 -16.58 3.07 1.36
CA LEU A 84 -16.72 2.15 2.49
C LEU A 84 -17.39 0.83 2.12
N LYS A 85 -18.46 0.90 1.33
CA LYS A 85 -19.24 -0.27 0.90
C LYS A 85 -18.61 -1.00 -0.27
N THR A 86 -18.03 -0.26 -1.20
CA THR A 86 -17.48 -0.80 -2.44
C THR A 86 -16.21 -0.02 -2.78
N PRO A 87 -15.05 -0.41 -2.23
CA PRO A 87 -13.80 0.35 -2.35
C PRO A 87 -13.27 0.43 -3.79
N SER A 88 -13.81 -0.38 -4.68
CA SER A 88 -13.48 -0.42 -6.11
C SER A 88 -14.59 0.13 -7.01
N SER A 89 -15.61 0.77 -6.45
CA SER A 89 -16.65 1.44 -7.23
C SER A 89 -16.04 2.59 -8.03
N ASP A 90 -16.66 2.91 -9.16
CA ASP A 90 -16.19 4.03 -9.98
C ASP A 90 -16.38 5.38 -9.27
N ASP A 91 -17.39 5.50 -8.40
CA ASP A 91 -17.58 6.67 -7.53
C ASP A 91 -16.43 6.83 -6.53
N CYS A 92 -16.00 5.73 -5.90
CA CYS A 92 -14.84 5.75 -5.00
C CYS A 92 -13.58 6.15 -5.75
N LYS A 93 -13.28 5.51 -6.90
CA LYS A 93 -12.11 5.84 -7.72
C LYS A 93 -12.11 7.31 -8.13
N THR A 94 -13.25 7.81 -8.61
CA THR A 94 -13.43 9.20 -9.02
C THR A 94 -13.18 10.17 -7.86
N CYS A 95 -13.67 9.86 -6.66
CA CYS A 95 -13.41 10.67 -5.48
C CYS A 95 -11.92 10.68 -5.12
N MET A 96 -11.29 9.50 -5.05
CA MET A 96 -9.87 9.36 -4.71
C MET A 96 -8.95 10.07 -5.73
N ASP A 97 -9.29 10.01 -7.02
CA ASP A 97 -8.59 10.73 -8.08
C ASP A 97 -8.78 12.24 -7.97
N LYS A 98 -10.03 12.69 -7.77
CA LYS A 98 -10.37 14.11 -7.58
C LYS A 98 -9.59 14.74 -6.43
N HIS A 99 -9.42 14.00 -5.33
CA HIS A 99 -8.67 14.45 -4.16
C HIS A 99 -7.17 14.14 -4.23
N GLY A 100 -6.69 13.56 -5.33
CA GLY A 100 -5.28 13.32 -5.57
C GLY A 100 -4.65 12.29 -4.64
N CYS A 101 -5.42 11.36 -4.08
CA CYS A 101 -4.92 10.37 -3.12
C CYS A 101 -4.09 9.26 -3.78
N ASN A 102 -4.36 8.93 -5.04
CA ASN A 102 -3.76 7.79 -5.73
C ASN A 102 -2.29 8.02 -6.12
N LYS A 103 -1.95 9.21 -6.62
CA LYS A 103 -0.59 9.52 -7.08
C LYS A 103 0.46 9.46 -5.96
N PRO A 104 0.22 10.01 -4.75
CA PRO A 104 1.12 9.84 -3.61
C PRO A 104 1.32 8.38 -3.21
N LEU A 105 0.25 7.56 -3.22
CA LEU A 105 0.34 6.14 -2.90
C LEU A 105 1.25 5.40 -3.88
N LEU A 106 1.04 5.58 -5.19
CA LEU A 106 1.86 4.91 -6.22
C LEU A 106 3.33 5.32 -6.12
N LYS A 107 3.59 6.61 -5.89
CA LYS A 107 4.96 7.10 -5.68
C LYS A 107 5.60 6.50 -4.42
N CYS A 108 4.86 6.45 -3.31
CA CYS A 108 5.38 5.96 -2.02
C CYS A 108 5.65 4.45 -2.07
N THR A 109 4.76 3.68 -2.69
CA THR A 109 4.87 2.22 -2.75
C THR A 109 5.76 1.73 -3.91
N GLY A 110 5.97 2.55 -4.92
CA GLY A 110 6.64 2.14 -6.16
C GLY A 110 5.78 1.20 -7.01
N LEU A 111 4.46 1.21 -6.84
CA LEU A 111 3.53 0.46 -7.66
C LEU A 111 3.18 1.23 -8.94
N ASP A 112 3.01 0.51 -10.05
CA ASP A 112 2.62 1.10 -11.33
C ASP A 112 1.11 1.36 -11.44
N LYS A 113 0.31 0.63 -10.66
CA LYS A 113 -1.16 0.71 -10.68
C LYS A 113 -1.77 0.44 -9.31
N LEU A 114 -3.00 0.93 -9.13
CA LEU A 114 -3.79 0.65 -7.93
C LEU A 114 -4.25 -0.81 -7.89
N PHE A 115 -4.60 -1.25 -6.69
CA PHE A 115 -5.09 -2.60 -6.43
C PHE A 115 -6.45 -2.83 -7.11
N PRO A 116 -6.72 -4.06 -7.57
CA PRO A 116 -8.06 -4.46 -7.97
C PRO A 116 -9.00 -4.48 -6.76
N ALA A 117 -10.30 -4.64 -7.05
CA ALA A 117 -11.29 -4.93 -6.01
C ALA A 117 -10.87 -6.14 -5.16
N PRO A 118 -11.13 -6.13 -3.83
CA PRO A 118 -10.99 -7.33 -3.03
C PRO A 118 -11.87 -8.45 -3.59
N THR A 119 -11.25 -9.53 -4.07
CA THR A 119 -11.95 -10.72 -4.57
C THR A 119 -12.11 -11.78 -3.48
N GLN A 120 -11.23 -11.75 -2.47
CA GLN A 120 -11.20 -12.69 -1.36
C GLN A 120 -11.84 -12.08 -0.11
N LYS A 121 -12.43 -12.94 0.72
CA LYS A 121 -12.83 -12.55 2.08
C LYS A 121 -11.59 -12.22 2.89
N TYR A 122 -11.75 -11.36 3.90
CA TYR A 122 -10.67 -11.03 4.81
C TYR A 122 -10.02 -12.30 5.42
N SER A 123 -8.75 -12.48 5.13
CA SER A 123 -7.81 -13.46 5.67
C SER A 123 -6.44 -12.80 5.69
N LYS A 124 -5.59 -13.17 6.65
CA LYS A 124 -4.22 -12.63 6.73
C LYS A 124 -3.43 -12.97 5.46
N CYS A 125 -2.46 -12.13 5.10
CA CYS A 125 -1.53 -12.45 4.00
C CYS A 125 -0.51 -13.53 4.38
N LEU A 126 -0.38 -13.81 5.68
CA LEU A 126 0.55 -14.75 6.30
C LEU A 126 -0.21 -15.83 7.09
#